data_AF-A0A132H5A3-F1
#
_entry.id   AF-A0A132H5A3-F1
#
_cell.length_a   1.000
_cell.length_b   1.000
_cell.length_c   1.000
_cell.angle_alpha   90.00
_cell.angle_beta   90.00
_cell.angle_gamma   90.00
#
_symmetry.space_group_name_H-M   'P 1'
#
loop_
_entity.id
_entity.type
_entity.pdbx_description
1 polymer ?
#
loop_
_entity_poly.entity_id
_entity_poly.type
_entity_poly.pdbx_seq_one_letter_code
_entity_poly.pdbx_strand_id
1 'polypeptide(L)'
;MKKVITYGTFDLFHYGHQRLLERAKALGDYLIVGVTTDNFDLERGKMSTCNNVMDRIEAVKATGLADQIIIEEYKGQKIDDIQKYGVDVFAIGSDWEGYFDYLKEFCEVVYLPRTQGISSTQLREERPMVRMGMIGTGSIANRFVPESKFVNSNVVVVAYNPNKEECKAFCNKYELQQAESENELYELCDAVYVASPHYTHYDYVKHALDAEKHVLCETPFVFGKAQAEELYDLAESKKRVLMVALKTAYCPAFVHLVSLLKSGAIGEIVEVNASVTTLTDESSEKLNKKYFGGSMNENACFPLLPIFKLLGTDYENINFYSKMKNEVDMFTKAVFRYPSSVASFQVGLGVKTEGNLIVAGTQGYAYVPAPWWKTDYFELRFEDQNQNKKFFHTFAGDGLRYEIKDFVTAILSNEYFYSKVSKKENVKMAEVQEQYLNEVQLWKI
;
A
#
# COMPACT_ATOMS: atom_id res chain seq x y z
N MET A 1 30.90 35.07 -7.40
CA MET A 1 29.47 34.82 -7.12
C MET A 1 29.43 33.65 -6.16
N LYS A 2 29.08 33.88 -4.89
CA LYS A 2 29.00 32.85 -3.85
C LYS A 2 27.70 32.07 -4.00
N LYS A 3 27.77 30.75 -4.18
CA LYS A 3 26.61 29.89 -4.40
C LYS A 3 26.22 29.13 -3.13
N VAL A 4 24.93 29.13 -2.81
CA VAL A 4 24.34 28.45 -1.67
C VAL A 4 23.39 27.37 -2.18
N ILE A 5 23.39 26.21 -1.54
CA ILE A 5 22.39 25.17 -1.77
C ILE A 5 21.66 24.83 -0.46
N THR A 6 20.37 24.57 -0.56
CA THR A 6 19.56 24.04 0.54
C THR A 6 18.62 22.95 0.04
N TYR A 7 18.19 22.05 0.92
CA TYR A 7 17.29 20.96 0.57
C TYR A 7 16.12 20.90 1.54
N GLY A 8 14.98 20.46 1.04
CA GLY A 8 13.80 20.25 1.86
C GLY A 8 12.70 19.51 1.13
N THR A 9 11.79 18.95 1.93
CA THR A 9 10.51 18.47 1.42
C THR A 9 9.66 19.65 0.94
N PHE A 10 9.63 20.77 1.66
CA PHE A 10 8.80 21.95 1.33
C PHE A 10 7.30 21.63 1.19
N ASP A 11 6.84 20.59 1.86
CA ASP A 11 5.43 20.20 1.89
C ASP A 11 4.59 21.19 2.69
N LEU A 12 3.35 21.45 2.27
CA LEU A 12 2.48 22.49 2.84
C LEU A 12 3.26 23.80 3.05
N PHE A 13 3.74 24.38 1.94
CA PHE A 13 4.65 25.53 2.00
C PHE A 13 4.11 26.63 2.91
N HIS A 14 4.92 27.04 3.89
CA HIS A 14 4.52 27.94 4.96
C HIS A 14 5.63 28.91 5.31
N TYR A 15 5.33 29.92 6.13
CA TYR A 15 6.28 30.99 6.47
C TYR A 15 7.60 30.49 7.07
N GLY A 16 7.60 29.36 7.79
CA GLY A 16 8.82 28.68 8.23
C GLY A 16 9.76 28.26 7.08
N HIS A 17 9.23 27.73 5.97
CA HIS A 17 10.00 27.40 4.77
C HIS A 17 10.52 28.67 4.10
N GLN A 18 9.67 29.69 3.97
CA GLN A 18 10.08 30.98 3.41
C GLN A 18 11.26 31.58 4.17
N ARG A 19 11.22 31.62 5.52
CA ARG A 19 12.33 32.10 6.34
C ARG A 19 13.61 31.30 6.18
N LEU A 20 13.50 29.97 6.03
CA LEU A 20 14.67 29.13 5.76
C LEU A 20 15.32 29.55 4.44
N LEU A 21 14.51 29.74 3.38
CA LEU A 21 14.99 30.19 2.08
C LEU A 21 15.58 31.61 2.11
N GLU A 22 14.94 32.56 2.81
CA GLU A 22 15.46 33.92 2.98
C GLU A 22 16.83 33.93 3.66
N ARG A 23 16.98 33.13 4.73
CA ARG A 23 18.25 32.98 5.45
C ARG A 23 19.31 32.29 4.62
N ALA A 24 18.95 31.26 3.86
CA ALA A 24 19.87 30.60 2.95
C ALA A 24 20.34 31.57 1.83
N LYS A 25 19.41 32.32 1.23
CA LYS A 25 19.72 33.34 0.21
C LYS A 25 20.67 34.41 0.75
N ALA A 26 20.53 34.82 2.03
CA ALA A 26 21.40 35.81 2.64
C ALA A 26 22.89 35.36 2.80
N LEU A 27 23.19 34.06 2.64
CA LEU A 27 24.56 33.53 2.77
C LEU A 27 25.39 33.62 1.48
N GLY A 28 24.79 34.05 0.36
CA GLY A 28 25.47 34.19 -0.92
C GLY A 28 24.69 34.96 -1.97
N ASP A 29 25.16 34.92 -3.21
CA ASP A 29 24.58 35.67 -4.33
C ASP A 29 23.53 34.84 -5.09
N TYR A 30 23.67 33.52 -5.07
CA TYR A 30 22.87 32.57 -5.87
C TYR A 30 22.42 31.39 -5.02
N LEU A 31 21.11 31.14 -4.93
CA LEU A 31 20.48 30.09 -4.14
C LEU A 31 19.91 28.99 -5.05
N ILE A 32 20.42 27.79 -4.85
CA ILE A 32 19.89 26.55 -5.41
C ILE A 32 19.02 25.87 -4.34
N VAL A 33 17.80 25.48 -4.70
CA VAL A 33 16.87 24.78 -3.80
C VAL A 33 16.60 23.38 -4.33
N GLY A 34 17.02 22.36 -3.58
CA GLY A 34 16.71 20.96 -3.84
C GLY A 34 15.37 20.56 -3.21
N VAL A 35 14.39 20.20 -4.05
CA VAL A 35 13.08 19.68 -3.60
C VAL A 35 13.10 18.16 -3.68
N THR A 36 12.81 17.48 -2.57
CA THR A 36 12.79 16.01 -2.52
C THR A 36 11.60 15.44 -3.28
N THR A 37 11.83 14.40 -4.08
CA THR A 37 10.72 13.65 -4.71
C THR A 37 9.86 12.94 -3.68
N ASP A 38 8.60 12.68 -4.04
CA ASP A 38 7.71 11.87 -3.20
C ASP A 38 8.32 10.50 -2.95
N ASN A 39 8.91 9.85 -3.98
CA ASN A 39 9.61 8.58 -3.82
C ASN A 39 10.75 8.64 -2.80
N PHE A 40 11.62 9.66 -2.87
CA PHE A 40 12.71 9.79 -1.92
C PHE A 40 12.21 10.08 -0.48
N ASP A 41 11.12 10.84 -0.33
CA ASP A 41 10.48 11.00 0.99
C ASP A 41 9.87 9.68 1.49
N LEU A 42 9.24 8.87 0.62
CA LEU A 42 8.77 7.51 0.95
C LEU A 42 9.92 6.64 1.45
N GLU A 43 11.09 6.66 0.79
CA GLU A 43 12.28 5.90 1.18
C GLU A 43 12.83 6.31 2.55
N ARG A 44 12.68 7.59 2.93
CA ARG A 44 13.04 8.09 4.26
C ARG A 44 11.95 7.84 5.31
N GLY A 45 10.90 7.11 4.96
CA GLY A 45 9.75 6.80 5.83
C GLY A 45 8.75 7.94 5.98
N LYS A 46 8.89 9.04 5.21
CA LYS A 46 7.91 10.13 5.16
C LYS A 46 6.85 9.82 4.10
N MET A 47 5.82 9.07 4.49
CA MET A 47 4.60 8.90 3.66
C MET A 47 3.56 10.00 3.87
N SER A 48 4.01 11.09 4.47
CA SER A 48 3.18 12.21 4.91
C SER A 48 3.36 13.46 4.05
N THR A 49 3.83 13.35 2.81
CA THR A 49 3.78 14.51 1.90
C THR A 49 2.34 14.72 1.43
N CYS A 50 1.83 15.94 1.65
CA CYS A 50 0.49 16.36 1.29
C CYS A 50 0.41 16.89 -0.14
N ASN A 51 1.45 17.56 -0.60
CA ASN A 51 1.60 18.11 -1.95
C ASN A 51 2.54 17.24 -2.77
N ASN A 52 2.20 17.01 -4.04
CA ASN A 52 3.10 16.31 -4.95
C ASN A 52 4.36 17.15 -5.19
N VAL A 53 5.44 16.53 -5.71
CA VAL A 53 6.71 17.24 -5.94
C VAL A 53 6.57 18.50 -6.81
N MET A 54 5.67 18.51 -7.81
CA MET A 54 5.48 19.66 -8.70
C MET A 54 4.82 20.84 -7.99
N ASP A 55 3.77 20.59 -7.19
CA ASP A 55 3.14 21.63 -6.36
C ASP A 55 4.15 22.25 -5.40
N ARG A 56 5.06 21.43 -4.84
CA ARG A 56 6.11 21.88 -3.93
C ARG A 56 7.17 22.71 -4.65
N ILE A 57 7.55 22.32 -5.87
CA ILE A 57 8.42 23.11 -6.75
C ILE A 57 7.76 24.45 -7.09
N GLU A 58 6.47 24.46 -7.46
CA GLU A 58 5.74 25.69 -7.76
C GLU A 58 5.67 26.62 -6.55
N ALA A 59 5.41 26.08 -5.36
CA ALA A 59 5.40 26.85 -4.12
C ALA A 59 6.76 27.49 -3.82
N VAL A 60 7.86 26.74 -3.99
CA VAL A 60 9.23 27.28 -3.85
C VAL A 60 9.49 28.36 -4.90
N LYS A 61 9.11 28.12 -6.16
CA LYS A 61 9.29 29.07 -7.27
C LYS A 61 8.52 30.36 -7.05
N ALA A 62 7.30 30.29 -6.51
CA ALA A 62 6.44 31.43 -6.22
C ALA A 62 7.04 32.41 -5.19
N THR A 63 8.00 31.96 -4.37
CA THR A 63 8.70 32.85 -3.43
C THR A 63 9.62 33.86 -4.13
N GLY A 64 10.09 33.56 -5.34
CA GLY A 64 11.11 34.36 -6.03
C GLY A 64 12.50 34.33 -5.37
N LEU A 65 12.73 33.47 -4.36
CA LEU A 65 13.99 33.40 -3.61
C LEU A 65 15.02 32.44 -4.25
N ALA A 66 14.54 31.40 -4.91
CA ALA A 66 15.38 30.39 -5.55
C ALA A 66 15.78 30.85 -6.96
N ASP A 67 17.08 30.96 -7.24
CA ASP A 67 17.57 31.24 -8.60
C ASP A 67 17.59 29.99 -9.47
N GLN A 68 17.71 28.82 -8.83
CA GLN A 68 17.62 27.51 -9.46
C GLN A 68 16.91 26.52 -8.53
N ILE A 69 16.08 25.66 -9.11
CA ILE A 69 15.44 24.55 -8.40
C ILE A 69 15.94 23.26 -9.02
N ILE A 70 16.32 22.31 -8.17
CA ILE A 70 16.70 20.96 -8.57
C ILE A 70 15.85 19.93 -7.81
N ILE A 71 15.77 18.72 -8.34
CA ILE A 71 15.00 17.63 -7.73
C ILE A 71 15.98 16.69 -7.04
N GLU A 72 15.70 16.33 -5.78
CA GLU A 72 16.45 15.30 -5.04
C GLU A 72 15.74 13.94 -5.16
N GLU A 73 16.44 12.98 -5.75
CA GLU A 73 15.89 11.66 -6.10
C GLU A 73 16.53 10.51 -5.32
N TYR A 74 17.79 10.64 -4.89
CA TYR A 74 18.52 9.55 -4.23
C TYR A 74 19.45 10.02 -3.11
N LYS A 75 19.78 9.09 -2.20
CA LYS A 75 20.70 9.34 -1.10
C LYS A 75 22.14 9.53 -1.63
N GLY A 76 22.77 10.63 -1.26
CA GLY A 76 24.15 10.95 -1.67
C GLY A 76 24.23 12.04 -2.74
N GLN A 77 23.12 12.33 -3.43
CA GLN A 77 23.04 13.34 -4.50
C GLN A 77 23.58 14.72 -4.09
N LYS A 78 23.46 15.10 -2.81
CA LYS A 78 24.00 16.36 -2.27
C LYS A 78 25.47 16.58 -2.62
N ILE A 79 26.29 15.52 -2.59
CA ILE A 79 27.72 15.60 -2.93
C ILE A 79 27.88 15.91 -4.43
N ASP A 80 27.14 15.19 -5.28
CA ASP A 80 27.16 15.38 -6.73
C ASP A 80 26.73 16.80 -7.11
N ASP A 81 25.64 17.27 -6.51
CA ASP A 81 25.10 18.61 -6.76
C ASP A 81 26.07 19.72 -6.30
N ILE A 82 26.66 19.58 -5.10
CA ILE A 82 27.64 20.55 -4.58
C ILE A 82 28.81 20.69 -5.55
N GLN A 83 29.37 19.57 -6.02
CA GLN A 83 30.50 19.59 -6.95
C GLN A 83 30.08 20.09 -8.34
N LYS A 84 28.98 19.57 -8.89
CA LYS A 84 28.48 19.89 -10.23
C LYS A 84 28.17 21.38 -10.38
N TYR A 85 27.54 21.99 -9.37
CA TYR A 85 27.17 23.39 -9.43
C TYR A 85 28.24 24.32 -8.84
N GLY A 86 29.31 23.78 -8.26
CA GLY A 86 30.36 24.55 -7.61
C GLY A 86 29.82 25.36 -6.43
N VAL A 87 29.14 24.67 -5.51
CA VAL A 87 28.48 25.28 -4.36
C VAL A 87 29.50 25.60 -3.26
N ASP A 88 29.46 26.82 -2.74
CA ASP A 88 30.34 27.28 -1.66
C ASP A 88 29.75 26.99 -0.27
N VAL A 89 28.42 27.04 -0.14
CA VAL A 89 27.71 26.87 1.14
C VAL A 89 26.55 25.89 1.01
N PHE A 90 26.52 24.88 1.87
CA PHE A 90 25.33 24.07 2.15
C PHE A 90 24.62 24.60 3.40
N ALA A 91 23.39 25.07 3.23
CA ALA A 91 22.58 25.61 4.32
C ALA A 91 21.36 24.71 4.60
N ILE A 92 21.11 24.36 5.85
CA ILE A 92 19.93 23.56 6.24
C ILE A 92 19.45 23.92 7.65
N GLY A 93 18.22 23.55 8.01
CA GLY A 93 17.69 23.80 9.35
C GLY A 93 18.52 23.11 10.46
N SER A 94 18.58 23.73 11.62
CA SER A 94 19.33 23.27 12.81
C SER A 94 18.87 21.92 13.37
N ASP A 95 17.70 21.43 12.97
CA ASP A 95 17.23 20.08 13.30
C ASP A 95 18.16 18.97 12.75
N TRP A 96 19.06 19.33 11.83
CA TRP A 96 20.06 18.44 11.23
C TRP A 96 21.48 18.67 11.73
N GLU A 97 21.66 19.44 12.81
CA GLU A 97 22.97 19.79 13.34
C GLU A 97 23.84 18.53 13.57
N GLY A 98 25.06 18.56 13.01
CA GLY A 98 26.02 17.45 13.02
C GLY A 98 25.78 16.35 11.98
N TYR A 99 24.55 16.19 11.45
CA TYR A 99 24.24 15.10 10.52
C TYR A 99 24.89 15.27 9.14
N PHE A 100 24.97 16.50 8.64
CA PHE A 100 25.53 16.82 7.31
C PHE A 100 26.99 17.28 7.37
N ASP A 101 27.68 17.08 8.49
CA ASP A 101 29.07 17.52 8.66
C ASP A 101 30.05 16.85 7.70
N TYR A 102 29.70 15.68 7.16
CA TYR A 102 30.48 15.03 6.11
C TYR A 102 30.56 15.88 4.82
N LEU A 103 29.66 16.85 4.61
CA LEU A 103 29.71 17.76 3.47
C LEU A 103 30.76 18.88 3.62
N LYS A 104 31.36 19.04 4.82
CA LYS A 104 32.43 20.02 5.09
C LYS A 104 33.70 19.78 4.26
N GLU A 105 33.86 18.57 3.73
CA GLU A 105 34.93 18.24 2.78
C GLU A 105 34.74 18.96 1.43
N PHE A 106 33.50 19.28 1.05
CA PHE A 106 33.17 19.84 -0.26
C PHE A 106 32.76 21.32 -0.21
N CYS A 107 32.19 21.80 0.89
CA CYS A 107 31.69 23.18 1.02
C CYS A 107 31.54 23.61 2.50
N GLU A 108 31.25 24.89 2.74
CA GLU A 108 30.91 25.39 4.08
C GLU A 108 29.51 24.89 4.49
N VAL A 109 29.38 24.21 5.65
CA VAL A 109 28.08 23.72 6.15
C VAL A 109 27.55 24.66 7.22
N VAL A 110 26.36 25.24 6.98
CA VAL A 110 25.71 26.20 7.87
C VAL A 110 24.34 25.66 8.34
N TYR A 111 24.18 25.55 9.65
CA TYR A 111 22.92 25.17 10.28
C TYR A 111 22.12 26.42 10.68
N LEU A 112 20.96 26.61 10.05
CA LEU A 112 20.10 27.77 10.23
C LEU A 112 19.09 27.51 11.36
N PRO A 113 18.90 28.44 12.31
CA PRO A 113 18.00 28.25 13.44
C PRO A 113 16.56 28.03 12.98
N ARG A 114 15.82 27.17 13.67
CA ARG A 114 14.41 26.92 13.36
C ARG A 114 13.54 28.16 13.60
N THR A 115 12.54 28.38 12.75
CA THR A 115 11.46 29.34 13.02
C THR A 115 10.50 28.73 14.05
N GLN A 116 10.42 29.31 15.24
CA GLN A 116 9.52 28.88 16.32
C GLN A 116 8.05 29.18 15.99
N GLY A 117 7.13 28.30 16.38
CA GLY A 117 5.68 28.57 16.37
C GLY A 117 4.90 28.20 15.10
N ILE A 118 5.53 27.67 14.05
CA ILE A 118 4.84 27.11 12.87
C ILE A 118 5.61 25.87 12.42
N SER A 119 4.94 24.71 12.41
CA SER A 119 5.44 23.50 11.76
C SER A 119 4.38 22.93 10.84
N SER A 120 4.78 22.18 9.82
CA SER A 120 3.87 21.45 8.95
C SER A 120 2.89 20.57 9.75
N THR A 121 3.23 20.18 10.98
CA THR A 121 2.35 19.48 11.93
C THR A 121 1.13 20.31 12.34
N GLN A 122 1.28 21.60 12.64
CA GLN A 122 0.16 22.47 13.01
C GLN A 122 -0.76 22.76 11.83
N LEU A 123 -0.21 22.91 10.62
CA LEU A 123 -1.01 23.09 9.40
C LEU A 123 -1.71 21.79 8.95
N ARG A 124 -1.22 20.62 9.38
CA ARG A 124 -1.92 19.34 9.18
C ARG A 124 -3.17 19.23 10.06
N GLU A 125 -3.20 19.89 11.22
CA GLU A 125 -4.38 19.90 12.11
C GLU A 125 -5.56 20.69 11.52
N GLU A 126 -5.31 21.62 10.58
CA GLU A 126 -6.36 22.37 9.88
C GLU A 126 -7.01 21.58 8.72
N ARG A 127 -6.48 20.40 8.36
CA ARG A 127 -7.05 19.56 7.30
C ARG A 127 -8.11 18.61 7.85
N PRO A 128 -9.11 18.24 7.01
CA PRO A 128 -10.06 17.19 7.38
C PRO A 128 -9.31 15.89 7.72
N MET A 129 -9.63 15.35 8.90
CA MET A 129 -9.14 14.09 9.42
C MET A 129 -10.23 13.03 9.23
N VAL A 130 -9.87 11.86 8.71
CA VAL A 130 -10.75 10.70 8.68
C VAL A 130 -10.63 9.97 10.03
N ARG A 131 -11.72 9.95 10.80
CA ARG A 131 -11.80 9.16 12.03
C ARG A 131 -12.17 7.73 11.66
N MET A 132 -11.22 6.81 11.86
CA MET A 132 -11.37 5.39 11.59
C MET A 132 -11.91 4.65 12.82
N GLY A 133 -12.99 3.91 12.63
CA GLY A 133 -13.44 2.84 13.50
C GLY A 133 -12.84 1.51 13.06
N MET A 134 -12.62 0.60 14.00
CA MET A 134 -12.00 -0.70 13.72
C MET A 134 -12.90 -1.84 14.19
N ILE A 135 -13.30 -2.74 13.30
CA ILE A 135 -14.10 -3.93 13.63
C ILE A 135 -13.18 -5.16 13.60
N GLY A 136 -13.04 -5.82 14.75
CA GLY A 136 -12.14 -6.96 14.94
C GLY A 136 -10.75 -6.54 15.44
N THR A 137 -10.28 -7.15 16.52
CA THR A 137 -9.04 -6.74 17.23
C THR A 137 -7.91 -7.78 17.12
N GLY A 138 -7.92 -8.55 16.03
CA GLY A 138 -6.97 -9.64 15.77
C GLY A 138 -5.55 -9.19 15.39
N SER A 139 -4.77 -10.14 14.87
CA SER A 139 -3.35 -9.94 14.55
C SER A 139 -3.10 -8.81 13.54
N ILE A 140 -3.97 -8.68 12.53
CA ILE A 140 -3.84 -7.65 11.50
C ILE A 140 -4.18 -6.26 12.03
N ALA A 141 -5.20 -6.15 12.88
CA ALA A 141 -5.55 -4.93 13.60
C ALA A 141 -4.39 -4.40 14.46
N ASN A 142 -3.65 -5.31 15.12
CA ASN A 142 -2.46 -4.95 15.92
C ASN A 142 -1.30 -4.40 15.07
N ARG A 143 -1.28 -4.66 13.76
CA ARG A 143 -0.33 -4.10 12.80
C ARG A 143 -0.87 -2.83 12.15
N PHE A 144 -2.17 -2.80 11.87
CA PHE A 144 -2.86 -1.66 11.27
C PHE A 144 -2.73 -0.40 12.11
N VAL A 145 -3.04 -0.46 13.42
CA VAL A 145 -3.04 0.75 14.26
C VAL A 145 -1.67 1.46 14.30
N PRO A 146 -0.53 0.77 14.54
CA PRO A 146 0.79 1.40 14.43
C PRO A 146 1.08 1.98 13.04
N GLU A 147 0.77 1.26 11.98
CA GLU A 147 1.05 1.69 10.60
C GLU A 147 0.20 2.90 10.20
N SER A 148 -1.04 2.97 10.70
CA SER A 148 -2.00 4.05 10.43
C SER A 148 -1.49 5.43 10.90
N LYS A 149 -0.63 5.47 11.93
CA LYS A 149 -0.01 6.70 12.46
C LYS A 149 0.98 7.34 11.49
N PHE A 150 1.46 6.60 10.48
CA PHE A 150 2.37 7.11 9.46
C PHE A 150 1.65 7.67 8.22
N VAL A 151 0.32 7.61 8.21
CA VAL A 151 -0.52 8.15 7.14
C VAL A 151 -1.21 9.42 7.63
N ASN A 152 -1.10 10.50 6.84
CA ASN A 152 -1.74 11.77 7.16
C ASN A 152 -3.27 11.70 7.07
N SER A 153 -3.93 12.66 7.71
CA SER A 153 -5.39 12.83 7.62
C SER A 153 -6.17 11.59 8.06
N ASN A 154 -5.59 10.80 8.96
CA ASN A 154 -6.12 9.53 9.43
C ASN A 154 -5.86 9.38 10.93
N VAL A 155 -6.89 8.98 11.67
CA VAL A 155 -6.77 8.65 13.10
C VAL A 155 -7.72 7.50 13.45
N VAL A 156 -7.20 6.46 14.09
CA VAL A 156 -8.04 5.40 14.66
C VAL A 156 -8.55 5.89 16.02
N VAL A 157 -9.87 5.91 16.20
CA VAL A 157 -10.49 6.50 17.40
C VAL A 157 -11.28 5.50 18.24
N VAL A 158 -11.84 4.47 17.60
CA VAL A 158 -12.74 3.52 18.25
C VAL A 158 -12.55 2.11 17.71
N ALA A 159 -12.73 1.10 18.55
CA ALA A 159 -12.77 -0.30 18.14
C ALA A 159 -13.97 -1.06 18.71
N TYR A 160 -14.41 -2.08 17.96
CA TYR A 160 -15.47 -3.01 18.34
C TYR A 160 -15.01 -4.45 18.10
N ASN A 161 -15.33 -5.33 19.04
CA ASN A 161 -15.20 -6.77 18.91
C ASN A 161 -16.30 -7.43 19.78
N PRO A 162 -17.05 -8.43 19.26
CA PRO A 162 -18.01 -9.19 20.07
C PRO A 162 -17.43 -9.76 21.37
N ASN A 163 -16.15 -10.13 21.38
CA ASN A 163 -15.42 -10.44 22.60
C ASN A 163 -14.99 -9.14 23.32
N LYS A 164 -15.78 -8.73 24.30
CA LYS A 164 -15.57 -7.46 25.04
C LYS A 164 -14.24 -7.40 25.78
N GLU A 165 -13.74 -8.51 26.31
CA GLU A 165 -12.47 -8.53 27.04
C GLU A 165 -11.28 -8.37 26.10
N GLU A 166 -11.30 -9.04 24.94
CA GLU A 166 -10.30 -8.81 23.88
C GLU A 166 -10.37 -7.38 23.34
N CYS A 167 -11.57 -6.85 23.14
CA CYS A 167 -11.77 -5.47 22.69
C CYS A 167 -11.15 -4.48 23.68
N LYS A 168 -11.45 -4.65 24.97
CA LYS A 168 -10.94 -3.81 26.05
C LYS A 168 -9.42 -3.86 26.14
N ALA A 169 -8.83 -5.06 26.06
CA ALA A 169 -7.38 -5.23 26.06
C ALA A 169 -6.71 -4.52 24.87
N PHE A 170 -7.30 -4.63 23.68
CA PHE A 170 -6.83 -3.94 22.49
C PHE A 170 -6.95 -2.42 22.60
N CYS A 171 -8.11 -1.91 23.04
CA CYS A 171 -8.35 -0.48 23.21
C CYS A 171 -7.41 0.13 24.24
N ASN A 172 -7.18 -0.53 25.38
CA ASN A 172 -6.22 -0.09 26.39
C ASN A 172 -4.79 -0.04 25.84
N LYS A 173 -4.38 -1.02 25.03
CA LYS A 173 -3.04 -1.09 24.45
C LYS A 173 -2.75 0.07 23.50
N TYR A 174 -3.76 0.51 22.74
CA TYR A 174 -3.61 1.52 21.70
C TYR A 174 -4.25 2.87 22.03
N GLU A 175 -4.76 3.03 23.27
CA GLU A 175 -5.43 4.24 23.76
C GLU A 175 -6.65 4.64 22.90
N LEU A 176 -7.48 3.66 22.55
CA LEU A 176 -8.69 3.82 21.73
C LEU A 176 -9.95 3.78 22.60
N GLN A 177 -11.04 4.36 22.11
CA GLN A 177 -12.36 4.14 22.70
C GLN A 177 -12.87 2.73 22.37
N GLN A 178 -13.42 2.05 23.36
CA GLN A 178 -14.16 0.80 23.16
C GLN A 178 -15.62 1.14 22.85
N ALA A 179 -16.16 0.60 21.76
CA ALA A 179 -17.61 0.62 21.50
C ALA A 179 -18.28 -0.64 22.07
N GLU A 180 -19.45 -0.47 22.67
CA GLU A 180 -20.29 -1.57 23.19
C GLU A 180 -21.13 -2.24 22.10
N SER A 181 -21.33 -1.55 20.97
CA SER A 181 -22.09 -2.04 19.81
C SER A 181 -21.55 -1.49 18.49
N GLU A 182 -21.93 -2.10 17.36
CA GLU A 182 -21.64 -1.58 16.02
C GLU A 182 -22.18 -0.16 15.83
N ASN A 183 -23.41 0.11 16.29
CA ASN A 183 -24.04 1.43 16.17
C ASN A 183 -23.24 2.52 16.89
N GLU A 184 -22.77 2.23 18.11
CA GLU A 184 -21.91 3.15 18.85
C GLU A 184 -20.60 3.39 18.11
N LEU A 185 -19.98 2.35 17.54
CA LEU A 185 -18.79 2.52 16.70
C LEU A 185 -19.06 3.46 15.52
N TYR A 186 -20.20 3.28 14.83
CA TYR A 186 -20.57 4.10 13.69
C TYR A 186 -20.81 5.57 14.10
N GLU A 187 -21.39 5.86 15.27
CA GLU A 187 -21.57 7.25 15.73
C GLU A 187 -20.24 7.99 15.96
N LEU A 188 -19.17 7.25 16.27
CA LEU A 188 -17.87 7.80 16.66
C LEU A 188 -16.86 7.93 15.50
N CYS A 189 -17.16 7.38 14.32
CA CYS A 189 -16.24 7.35 13.18
C CYS A 189 -16.86 7.79 11.85
N ASP A 190 -16.00 8.13 10.90
CA ASP A 190 -16.34 8.50 9.53
C ASP A 190 -16.19 7.31 8.57
N ALA A 191 -15.25 6.41 8.89
CA ALA A 191 -14.91 5.25 8.09
C ALA A 191 -14.56 4.05 8.99
N VAL A 192 -14.69 2.84 8.45
CA VAL A 192 -14.49 1.58 9.19
C VAL A 192 -13.45 0.71 8.50
N TYR A 193 -12.50 0.20 9.29
CA TYR A 193 -11.63 -0.90 8.89
C TYR A 193 -12.20 -2.22 9.42
N VAL A 194 -12.65 -3.08 8.50
CA VAL A 194 -13.19 -4.41 8.83
C VAL A 194 -12.04 -5.41 8.82
N ALA A 195 -11.58 -5.79 10.01
CA ALA A 195 -10.47 -6.70 10.28
C ALA A 195 -10.92 -7.95 11.06
N SER A 196 -12.22 -8.26 11.01
CA SER A 196 -12.84 -9.41 11.64
C SER A 196 -12.54 -10.70 10.86
N PRO A 197 -12.94 -11.89 11.35
CA PRO A 197 -12.82 -13.11 10.57
C PRO A 197 -13.60 -13.03 9.26
N HIS A 198 -13.03 -13.55 8.17
CA HIS A 198 -13.55 -13.34 6.81
C HIS A 198 -15.00 -13.74 6.57
N TYR A 199 -15.52 -14.74 7.29
CA TYR A 199 -16.92 -15.17 7.18
C TYR A 199 -17.92 -14.14 7.73
N THR A 200 -17.44 -13.10 8.39
CA THR A 200 -18.26 -11.98 8.92
C THR A 200 -18.17 -10.71 8.08
N HIS A 201 -17.28 -10.66 7.08
CA HIS A 201 -17.00 -9.45 6.33
C HIS A 201 -18.25 -8.90 5.63
N TYR A 202 -19.05 -9.76 5.01
CA TYR A 202 -20.26 -9.34 4.29
C TYR A 202 -21.21 -8.53 5.19
N ASP A 203 -21.54 -9.05 6.37
CA ASP A 203 -22.48 -8.40 7.28
C ASP A 203 -21.92 -7.07 7.82
N TYR A 204 -20.66 -7.06 8.28
CA TYR A 204 -20.06 -5.82 8.81
C TYR A 204 -19.86 -4.74 7.74
N VAL A 205 -19.48 -5.12 6.52
CA VAL A 205 -19.37 -4.16 5.42
C VAL A 205 -20.75 -3.59 5.08
N LYS A 206 -21.77 -4.46 5.00
CA LYS A 206 -23.15 -4.02 4.72
C LYS A 206 -23.67 -3.06 5.79
N HIS A 207 -23.56 -3.43 7.07
CA HIS A 207 -24.02 -2.60 8.18
C HIS A 207 -23.30 -1.24 8.23
N ALA A 208 -21.98 -1.22 8.01
CA ALA A 208 -21.21 0.01 7.97
C ALA A 208 -21.64 0.93 6.80
N LEU A 209 -21.89 0.36 5.61
CA LEU A 209 -22.41 1.12 4.45
C LEU A 209 -23.83 1.63 4.67
N ASP A 210 -24.71 0.84 5.30
CA ASP A 210 -26.06 1.25 5.66
C ASP A 210 -26.06 2.42 6.65
N ALA A 211 -25.11 2.42 7.60
CA ALA A 211 -24.79 3.51 8.51
C ALA A 211 -23.99 4.67 7.86
N GLU A 212 -23.89 4.67 6.53
CA GLU A 212 -23.25 5.72 5.71
C GLU A 212 -21.75 5.93 6.00
N LYS A 213 -21.03 4.85 6.33
CA LYS A 213 -19.58 4.87 6.55
C LYS A 213 -18.82 4.47 5.31
N HIS A 214 -17.63 5.04 5.14
CA HIS A 214 -16.66 4.51 4.19
C HIS A 214 -16.06 3.21 4.76
N VAL A 215 -15.70 2.25 3.90
CA VAL A 215 -15.26 0.93 4.35
C VAL A 215 -13.96 0.49 3.66
N LEU A 216 -12.97 0.12 4.46
CA LEU A 216 -11.79 -0.63 4.05
C LEU A 216 -11.91 -2.03 4.65
N CYS A 217 -12.08 -3.05 3.81
CA CYS A 217 -12.34 -4.43 4.25
C CYS A 217 -11.14 -5.34 3.98
N GLU A 218 -10.74 -6.12 4.98
CA GLU A 218 -9.70 -7.15 4.82
C GLU A 218 -10.03 -8.22 3.79
N THR A 219 -9.00 -8.96 3.41
CA THR A 219 -9.12 -10.08 2.48
C THR A 219 -9.22 -11.43 3.20
N PRO A 220 -9.89 -12.44 2.60
CA PRO A 220 -10.71 -12.35 1.39
C PRO A 220 -11.95 -11.46 1.61
N PHE A 221 -12.38 -10.75 0.56
CA PHE A 221 -13.44 -9.74 0.69
C PHE A 221 -14.77 -10.36 1.12
N VAL A 222 -15.31 -11.28 0.31
CA VAL A 222 -16.53 -12.07 0.58
C VAL A 222 -16.44 -13.40 -0.16
N PHE A 223 -17.36 -14.32 0.11
CA PHE A 223 -17.34 -15.68 -0.44
C PHE A 223 -18.28 -15.93 -1.62
N GLY A 224 -19.12 -14.96 -1.98
CA GLY A 224 -20.07 -15.07 -3.08
C GLY A 224 -19.98 -13.89 -4.04
N LYS A 225 -20.20 -14.14 -5.33
CA LYS A 225 -20.26 -13.08 -6.33
C LYS A 225 -21.37 -12.07 -6.04
N ALA A 226 -22.58 -12.58 -5.75
CA ALA A 226 -23.74 -11.74 -5.49
C ALA A 226 -23.54 -10.83 -4.26
N GLN A 227 -22.86 -11.34 -3.22
CA GLN A 227 -22.47 -10.55 -2.05
C GLN A 227 -21.55 -9.39 -2.44
N ALA A 228 -20.54 -9.65 -3.27
CA ALA A 228 -19.61 -8.61 -3.70
C ALA A 228 -20.33 -7.54 -4.53
N GLU A 229 -21.19 -7.95 -5.47
CA GLU A 229 -22.00 -7.05 -6.30
C GLU A 229 -22.91 -6.17 -5.43
N GLU A 230 -23.66 -6.77 -4.49
CA GLU A 230 -24.55 -6.05 -3.58
C GLU A 230 -23.81 -4.98 -2.77
N LEU A 231 -22.65 -5.31 -2.19
CA LEU A 231 -21.89 -4.36 -1.37
C LEU A 231 -21.34 -3.19 -2.19
N TYR A 232 -20.86 -3.44 -3.41
CA TYR A 232 -20.41 -2.37 -4.29
C TYR A 232 -21.57 -1.49 -4.76
N ASP A 233 -22.72 -2.08 -5.13
CA ASP A 233 -23.91 -1.32 -5.53
C ASP A 233 -24.45 -0.47 -4.37
N LEU A 234 -24.42 -1.02 -3.15
CA LEU A 234 -24.78 -0.30 -1.93
C LEU A 234 -23.83 0.89 -1.69
N ALA A 235 -22.51 0.67 -1.77
CA ALA A 235 -21.52 1.72 -1.60
C ALA A 235 -21.69 2.85 -2.64
N GLU A 236 -21.91 2.51 -3.91
CA GLU A 236 -22.19 3.47 -4.97
C GLU A 236 -23.48 4.28 -4.69
N SER A 237 -24.56 3.60 -4.29
CA SER A 237 -25.84 4.26 -3.98
C SER A 237 -25.75 5.24 -2.80
N LYS A 238 -24.92 4.92 -1.81
CA LYS A 238 -24.67 5.72 -0.61
C LYS A 238 -23.56 6.76 -0.81
N LYS A 239 -22.91 6.76 -1.98
CA LYS A 239 -21.72 7.56 -2.30
C LYS A 239 -20.61 7.38 -1.25
N ARG A 240 -20.42 6.14 -0.81
CA ARG A 240 -19.35 5.75 0.12
C ARG A 240 -18.25 5.01 -0.60
N VAL A 241 -17.04 5.21 -0.10
CA VAL A 241 -15.85 4.52 -0.60
C VAL A 241 -15.86 3.11 -0.01
N LEU A 242 -15.77 2.10 -0.87
CA LEU A 242 -15.55 0.71 -0.50
C LEU A 242 -14.27 0.22 -1.16
N MET A 243 -13.27 -0.13 -0.36
CA MET A 243 -11.99 -0.68 -0.81
C MET A 243 -11.69 -2.01 -0.13
N VAL A 244 -11.01 -2.89 -0.86
CA VAL A 244 -10.50 -4.16 -0.33
C VAL A 244 -9.01 -3.98 0.00
N ALA A 245 -8.63 -4.32 1.23
CA ALA A 245 -7.28 -4.25 1.78
C ALA A 245 -6.41 -5.42 1.30
N LEU A 246 -6.20 -5.48 -0.02
CA LEU A 246 -5.27 -6.41 -0.64
C LEU A 246 -3.92 -5.73 -0.84
N LYS A 247 -3.17 -5.58 0.26
CA LYS A 247 -1.91 -4.79 0.33
C LYS A 247 -0.96 -4.94 -0.87
N THR A 248 -0.86 -6.13 -1.44
CA THR A 248 0.01 -6.41 -2.60
C THR A 248 -0.32 -5.50 -3.79
N ALA A 249 -1.60 -5.20 -4.02
CA ALA A 249 -2.04 -4.32 -5.10
C ALA A 249 -1.59 -2.87 -4.94
N TYR A 250 -1.32 -2.46 -3.70
CA TYR A 250 -0.92 -1.10 -3.34
C TYR A 250 0.61 -0.96 -3.20
N CYS A 251 1.35 -2.06 -3.22
CA CYS A 251 2.81 -2.05 -3.15
C CYS A 251 3.41 -1.40 -4.41
N PRO A 252 4.27 -0.37 -4.28
CA PRO A 252 4.84 0.33 -5.44
C PRO A 252 5.55 -0.59 -6.44
N ALA A 253 6.31 -1.58 -5.94
CA ALA A 253 7.01 -2.52 -6.81
C ALA A 253 6.04 -3.40 -7.61
N PHE A 254 4.91 -3.81 -7.00
CA PHE A 254 3.90 -4.60 -7.70
C PHE A 254 3.20 -3.76 -8.77
N VAL A 255 2.85 -2.51 -8.45
CA VAL A 255 2.26 -1.57 -9.42
C VAL A 255 3.20 -1.34 -10.61
N HIS A 256 4.50 -1.16 -10.34
CA HIS A 256 5.51 -1.01 -11.38
C HIS A 256 5.67 -2.30 -12.20
N LEU A 257 5.76 -3.46 -11.57
CA LEU A 257 5.79 -4.76 -12.24
C LEU A 257 4.62 -4.90 -13.22
N VAL A 258 3.37 -4.73 -12.75
CA VAL A 258 2.19 -4.85 -13.62
C VAL A 258 2.25 -3.86 -14.79
N SER A 259 2.64 -2.61 -14.53
CA SER A 259 2.75 -1.58 -15.57
C SER A 259 3.79 -1.93 -16.64
N LEU A 260 4.94 -2.46 -16.21
CA LEU A 260 6.04 -2.85 -17.07
C LEU A 260 5.71 -4.10 -17.90
N LEU A 261 5.04 -5.08 -17.32
CA LEU A 261 4.61 -6.27 -18.07
C LEU A 261 3.52 -5.92 -19.08
N LYS A 262 2.57 -5.06 -18.71
CA LYS A 262 1.52 -4.58 -19.63
C LYS A 262 2.04 -3.72 -20.77
N SER A 263 3.20 -3.07 -20.62
CA SER A 263 3.82 -2.34 -21.72
C SER A 263 4.51 -3.24 -22.77
N GLY A 264 4.50 -4.56 -22.56
CA GLY A 264 5.11 -5.52 -23.47
C GLY A 264 6.60 -5.77 -23.22
N ALA A 265 7.12 -5.41 -22.04
CA ALA A 265 8.55 -5.54 -21.72
C ALA A 265 9.12 -6.97 -21.82
N ILE A 266 8.26 -7.99 -21.80
CA ILE A 266 8.62 -9.41 -21.99
C ILE A 266 7.92 -10.04 -23.20
N GLY A 267 7.41 -9.23 -24.12
CA GLY A 267 6.55 -9.68 -25.22
C GLY A 267 5.10 -9.91 -24.79
N GLU A 268 4.40 -10.80 -25.50
CA GLU A 268 3.05 -11.25 -25.15
C GLU A 268 3.10 -12.20 -23.96
N ILE A 269 2.27 -11.98 -22.94
CA ILE A 269 2.20 -12.83 -21.75
C ILE A 269 1.46 -14.12 -22.09
N VAL A 270 2.12 -15.26 -21.90
CA VAL A 270 1.57 -16.60 -22.19
C VAL A 270 1.21 -17.39 -20.93
N GLU A 271 1.91 -17.13 -19.81
CA GLU A 271 1.64 -17.79 -18.53
C GLU A 271 1.83 -16.85 -17.34
N VAL A 272 0.93 -16.95 -16.36
CA VAL A 272 1.13 -16.43 -15.00
C VAL A 272 1.06 -17.60 -14.02
N ASN A 273 2.15 -17.88 -13.30
CA ASN A 273 2.20 -18.84 -12.20
C ASN A 273 2.50 -18.14 -10.87
N ALA A 274 1.65 -18.34 -9.87
CA ALA A 274 1.80 -17.70 -8.56
C ALA A 274 1.57 -18.68 -7.41
N SER A 275 2.49 -18.73 -6.45
CA SER A 275 2.37 -19.62 -5.30
C SER A 275 2.39 -18.87 -3.96
N VAL A 276 1.46 -19.20 -3.07
CA VAL A 276 1.35 -18.66 -1.70
C VAL A 276 1.13 -19.80 -0.73
N THR A 277 2.20 -20.27 -0.11
CA THR A 277 2.17 -21.47 0.74
C THR A 277 2.90 -21.26 2.06
N THR A 278 2.30 -21.73 3.14
CA THR A 278 2.83 -21.67 4.50
C THR A 278 2.67 -23.03 5.19
N LEU A 279 3.57 -23.35 6.13
CA LEU A 279 3.38 -24.48 7.03
C LEU A 279 2.71 -23.96 8.29
N THR A 280 1.45 -24.34 8.48
CA THR A 280 0.61 -23.93 9.60
C THR A 280 0.45 -25.11 10.56
N ASP A 281 0.48 -24.82 11.86
CA ASP A 281 0.19 -25.79 12.90
C ASP A 281 -1.22 -26.36 12.73
N GLU A 282 -1.38 -27.69 12.84
CA GLU A 282 -2.67 -28.36 12.63
C GLU A 282 -3.75 -27.95 13.63
N SER A 283 -3.36 -27.38 14.78
CA SER A 283 -4.29 -26.82 15.78
C SER A 283 -4.79 -25.42 15.44
N SER A 284 -4.28 -24.79 14.37
CA SER A 284 -4.65 -23.44 13.99
C SER A 284 -6.11 -23.35 13.55
N GLU A 285 -6.79 -22.27 13.94
CA GLU A 285 -8.15 -21.94 13.48
C GLU A 285 -8.24 -21.80 11.95
N LYS A 286 -7.14 -21.43 11.28
CA LYS A 286 -7.03 -21.38 9.82
C LYS A 286 -7.25 -22.73 9.13
N LEU A 287 -7.17 -23.83 9.88
CA LEU A 287 -7.41 -25.20 9.41
C LEU A 287 -8.71 -25.78 9.98
N ASN A 288 -9.60 -24.92 10.50
CA ASN A 288 -10.86 -25.33 11.09
C ASN A 288 -12.05 -24.93 10.20
N LYS A 289 -12.78 -25.92 9.69
CA LYS A 289 -13.98 -25.73 8.86
C LYS A 289 -15.04 -24.84 9.52
N LYS A 290 -15.19 -24.90 10.85
CA LYS A 290 -16.16 -24.06 11.59
C LYS A 290 -15.92 -22.57 11.37
N TYR A 291 -14.68 -22.17 11.16
CA TYR A 291 -14.27 -20.79 10.93
C TYR A 291 -13.97 -20.51 9.45
N PHE A 292 -14.48 -21.36 8.54
CA PHE A 292 -14.22 -21.27 7.11
C PHE A 292 -12.70 -21.31 6.79
N GLY A 293 -11.93 -22.09 7.54
CA GLY A 293 -10.50 -22.29 7.26
C GLY A 293 -10.25 -23.01 5.92
N GLY A 294 -8.97 -23.18 5.59
CA GLY A 294 -8.52 -23.76 4.33
C GLY A 294 -7.67 -22.78 3.53
N SER A 295 -6.72 -23.31 2.75
CA SER A 295 -5.74 -22.47 2.06
C SER A 295 -6.33 -21.61 0.95
N MET A 296 -7.43 -22.05 0.33
CA MET A 296 -8.20 -21.23 -0.62
C MET A 296 -8.79 -19.99 0.07
N ASN A 297 -9.53 -20.19 1.16
CA ASN A 297 -10.20 -19.09 1.87
C ASN A 297 -9.18 -18.10 2.43
N GLU A 298 -8.04 -18.57 2.93
CA GLU A 298 -7.03 -17.72 3.55
C GLU A 298 -6.14 -16.97 2.54
N ASN A 299 -5.80 -17.59 1.40
CA ASN A 299 -4.72 -17.09 0.55
C ASN A 299 -5.07 -16.87 -0.92
N ALA A 300 -6.21 -17.34 -1.45
CA ALA A 300 -6.48 -17.30 -2.89
C ALA A 300 -6.53 -15.89 -3.49
N CYS A 301 -6.90 -14.87 -2.69
CA CYS A 301 -6.90 -13.47 -3.13
C CYS A 301 -5.52 -13.01 -3.64
N PHE A 302 -4.43 -13.49 -3.03
CA PHE A 302 -3.07 -13.11 -3.41
C PHE A 302 -2.76 -13.55 -4.84
N PRO A 303 -2.69 -14.85 -5.20
CA PRO A 303 -2.36 -15.27 -6.56
C PRO A 303 -3.40 -14.88 -7.62
N LEU A 304 -4.67 -14.70 -7.25
CA LEU A 304 -5.68 -14.19 -8.19
C LEU A 304 -5.38 -12.76 -8.64
N LEU A 305 -4.75 -11.95 -7.79
CA LEU A 305 -4.41 -10.56 -8.12
C LEU A 305 -3.52 -10.43 -9.35
N PRO A 306 -2.29 -10.98 -9.41
CA PRO A 306 -1.45 -10.87 -10.60
C PRO A 306 -2.10 -11.54 -11.82
N ILE A 307 -2.82 -12.65 -11.65
CA ILE A 307 -3.52 -13.33 -12.75
C ILE A 307 -4.51 -12.38 -13.41
N PHE A 308 -5.44 -11.81 -12.63
CA PHE A 308 -6.46 -10.91 -13.17
C PHE A 308 -5.89 -9.56 -13.60
N LYS A 309 -4.85 -9.07 -12.93
CA LYS A 309 -4.18 -7.84 -13.35
C LYS A 309 -3.55 -7.99 -14.72
N LEU A 310 -2.89 -9.11 -15.01
CA LEU A 310 -2.10 -9.29 -16.22
C LEU A 310 -2.90 -9.88 -17.38
N LEU A 311 -3.76 -10.88 -17.13
CA LEU A 311 -4.51 -11.59 -18.16
C LEU A 311 -5.98 -11.14 -18.28
N GLY A 312 -6.47 -10.34 -17.33
CA GLY A 312 -7.87 -9.94 -17.26
C GLY A 312 -8.74 -10.96 -16.52
N THR A 313 -10.03 -10.70 -16.47
CA THR A 313 -11.02 -11.47 -15.69
C THR A 313 -11.89 -12.41 -16.53
N ASP A 314 -11.68 -12.41 -17.84
CA ASP A 314 -12.50 -13.11 -18.83
C ASP A 314 -11.80 -14.43 -19.23
N TYR A 315 -11.65 -15.34 -18.26
CA TYR A 315 -11.13 -16.69 -18.48
C TYR A 315 -12.23 -17.64 -19.02
N GLU A 316 -11.82 -18.68 -19.75
CA GLU A 316 -12.75 -19.68 -20.31
C GLU A 316 -13.19 -20.71 -19.26
N ASN A 317 -12.23 -21.24 -18.49
CA ASN A 317 -12.51 -22.12 -17.35
C ASN A 317 -11.38 -22.12 -16.31
N ILE A 318 -11.69 -22.66 -15.13
CA ILE A 318 -10.74 -22.94 -14.05
C ILE A 318 -10.98 -24.35 -13.52
N ASN A 319 -9.91 -25.07 -13.21
CA ASN A 319 -9.92 -26.40 -12.60
C ASN A 319 -9.12 -26.37 -11.29
N PHE A 320 -9.62 -27.04 -10.24
CA PHE A 320 -8.99 -27.08 -8.92
C PHE A 320 -8.57 -28.50 -8.53
N TYR A 321 -7.37 -28.66 -7.99
CA TYR A 321 -6.83 -29.92 -7.50
C TYR A 321 -6.39 -29.73 -6.05
N SER A 322 -7.11 -30.35 -5.12
CA SER A 322 -6.98 -30.05 -3.69
C SER A 322 -6.69 -31.27 -2.84
N LYS A 323 -5.67 -31.16 -2.00
CA LYS A 323 -5.39 -32.13 -0.94
C LYS A 323 -6.17 -31.71 0.31
N MET A 324 -7.18 -32.50 0.67
CA MET A 324 -8.09 -32.21 1.77
C MET A 324 -7.64 -32.88 3.07
N LYS A 325 -7.88 -32.24 4.20
CA LYS A 325 -7.81 -32.84 5.54
C LYS A 325 -8.84 -32.17 6.43
N ASN A 326 -9.59 -32.95 7.22
CA ASN A 326 -10.65 -32.44 8.10
C ASN A 326 -11.62 -31.48 7.38
N GLU A 327 -11.96 -31.82 6.13
CA GLU A 327 -12.89 -31.07 5.28
C GLU A 327 -12.43 -29.65 4.87
N VAL A 328 -11.18 -29.27 5.15
CA VAL A 328 -10.54 -28.06 4.62
C VAL A 328 -9.39 -28.44 3.69
N ASP A 329 -9.00 -27.54 2.81
CA ASP A 329 -7.85 -27.78 1.93
C ASP A 329 -6.53 -27.41 2.60
N MET A 330 -5.62 -28.38 2.61
CA MET A 330 -4.24 -28.18 3.07
C MET A 330 -3.37 -27.59 1.97
N PHE A 331 -3.74 -27.87 0.72
CA PHE A 331 -3.11 -27.39 -0.49
C PHE A 331 -4.10 -27.45 -1.64
N THR A 332 -4.14 -26.40 -2.45
CA THR A 332 -4.92 -26.35 -3.68
C THR A 332 -4.06 -25.82 -4.81
N LYS A 333 -4.03 -26.53 -5.94
CA LYS A 333 -3.53 -26.02 -7.22
C LYS A 333 -4.72 -25.72 -8.13
N ALA A 334 -4.79 -24.51 -8.66
CA ALA A 334 -5.77 -24.15 -9.67
C ALA A 334 -5.10 -23.87 -11.01
N VAL A 335 -5.80 -24.16 -12.10
CA VAL A 335 -5.35 -23.91 -13.47
C VAL A 335 -6.46 -23.22 -14.25
N PHE A 336 -6.17 -22.02 -14.75
CA PHE A 336 -7.01 -21.25 -15.66
C PHE A 336 -6.63 -21.51 -17.11
N ARG A 337 -7.65 -21.49 -17.96
CA ARG A 337 -7.49 -21.38 -19.40
C ARG A 337 -8.09 -20.05 -19.87
N TYR A 338 -7.30 -19.29 -20.62
CA TYR A 338 -7.73 -18.13 -21.39
C TYR A 338 -7.65 -18.46 -22.89
N PRO A 339 -8.22 -17.62 -23.78
CA PRO A 339 -8.18 -17.87 -25.22
C PRO A 339 -6.76 -18.02 -25.80
N SER A 340 -5.78 -17.25 -25.30
CA SER A 340 -4.39 -17.24 -25.80
C SER A 340 -3.32 -17.45 -24.72
N SER A 341 -3.72 -17.73 -23.48
CA SER A 341 -2.80 -17.87 -22.35
C SER A 341 -3.32 -18.84 -21.30
N VAL A 342 -2.45 -19.21 -20.36
CA VAL A 342 -2.81 -20.03 -19.21
C VAL A 342 -2.40 -19.31 -17.93
N ALA A 343 -3.05 -19.63 -16.83
CA ALA A 343 -2.54 -19.24 -15.53
C ALA A 343 -2.67 -20.39 -14.55
N SER A 344 -1.85 -20.40 -13.53
CA SER A 344 -2.00 -21.36 -12.44
C SER A 344 -1.60 -20.74 -11.13
N PHE A 345 -2.19 -21.24 -10.05
CA PHE A 345 -1.73 -20.88 -8.73
C PHE A 345 -1.71 -22.06 -7.78
N GLN A 346 -0.95 -21.89 -6.71
CA GLN A 346 -0.86 -22.81 -5.60
C GLN A 346 -1.11 -22.04 -4.32
N VAL A 347 -2.04 -22.52 -3.51
CA VAL A 347 -2.23 -22.07 -2.12
C VAL A 347 -2.05 -23.26 -1.19
N GLY A 348 -1.54 -23.01 0.02
CA GLY A 348 -1.28 -24.09 0.97
C GLY A 348 -1.06 -23.61 2.39
N LEU A 349 -1.59 -24.39 3.34
CA LEU A 349 -1.39 -24.23 4.78
C LEU A 349 -0.73 -25.46 5.42
N GLY A 350 -0.63 -26.59 4.70
CA GLY A 350 0.06 -27.80 5.15
C GLY A 350 1.17 -28.28 4.21
N VAL A 351 1.49 -27.49 3.18
CA VAL A 351 2.46 -27.82 2.14
C VAL A 351 3.28 -26.57 1.86
N LYS A 352 4.59 -26.72 1.64
CA LYS A 352 5.49 -25.62 1.25
C LYS A 352 5.98 -25.81 -0.18
N THR A 353 6.04 -24.71 -0.92
CA THR A 353 6.67 -24.61 -2.24
C THR A 353 7.67 -23.44 -2.23
N GLU A 354 8.38 -23.22 -3.34
CA GLU A 354 9.24 -22.03 -3.52
C GLU A 354 8.47 -20.73 -3.27
N GLY A 355 7.18 -20.69 -3.63
CA GLY A 355 6.28 -19.58 -3.27
C GLY A 355 6.49 -18.30 -4.08
N ASN A 356 7.08 -18.40 -5.27
CA ASN A 356 7.38 -17.31 -6.18
C ASN A 356 6.18 -16.94 -7.08
N LEU A 357 6.31 -15.80 -7.76
CA LEU A 357 5.48 -15.40 -8.90
C LEU A 357 6.37 -15.36 -10.15
N ILE A 358 5.97 -16.10 -11.18
CA ILE A 358 6.61 -16.12 -12.50
C ILE A 358 5.58 -15.68 -13.54
N VAL A 359 5.99 -14.77 -14.42
CA VAL A 359 5.18 -14.37 -15.59
C VAL A 359 6.01 -14.63 -16.83
N ALA A 360 5.60 -15.60 -17.64
CA ALA A 360 6.28 -15.94 -18.89
C ALA A 360 5.68 -15.15 -20.05
N GLY A 361 6.54 -14.59 -20.89
CA GLY A 361 6.17 -13.95 -22.13
C GLY A 361 7.00 -14.43 -23.31
N THR A 362 6.64 -13.99 -24.51
CA THR A 362 7.27 -14.47 -25.76
C THR A 362 8.70 -14.01 -25.98
N GLN A 363 9.20 -13.03 -25.23
CA GLN A 363 10.58 -12.52 -25.34
C GLN A 363 11.42 -12.74 -24.07
N GLY A 364 10.78 -12.97 -22.92
CA GLY A 364 11.44 -13.13 -21.64
C GLY A 364 10.44 -13.48 -20.55
N TYR A 365 10.84 -13.39 -19.28
CA TYR A 365 9.96 -13.64 -18.15
C TYR A 365 10.25 -12.73 -16.98
N ALA A 366 9.22 -12.46 -16.18
CA ALA A 366 9.36 -11.81 -14.89
C ALA A 366 9.51 -12.87 -13.79
N TYR A 367 10.47 -12.64 -12.88
CA TYR A 367 10.66 -13.45 -11.67
C TYR A 367 10.51 -12.58 -10.43
N VAL A 368 9.62 -12.98 -9.53
CA VAL A 368 9.39 -12.32 -8.25
C VAL A 368 9.53 -13.38 -7.14
N PRO A 369 10.60 -13.32 -6.32
CA PRO A 369 10.81 -14.32 -5.27
C PRO A 369 9.76 -14.22 -4.17
N ALA A 370 9.58 -15.30 -3.41
CA ALA A 370 8.79 -15.27 -2.19
C ALA A 370 9.44 -14.36 -1.13
N PRO A 371 8.68 -13.61 -0.33
CA PRO A 371 7.23 -13.45 -0.37
C PRO A 371 6.80 -12.36 -1.36
N TRP A 372 6.42 -12.75 -2.60
CA TRP A 372 6.10 -11.77 -3.65
C TRP A 372 4.87 -10.92 -3.33
N TRP A 373 3.99 -11.35 -2.42
CA TRP A 373 2.87 -10.54 -1.92
C TRP A 373 3.32 -9.34 -1.04
N LYS A 374 4.61 -9.26 -0.71
CA LYS A 374 5.29 -8.09 -0.15
C LYS A 374 6.33 -7.58 -1.15
N THR A 375 5.91 -7.29 -2.39
CA THR A 375 6.83 -7.02 -3.49
C THR A 375 7.72 -5.81 -3.17
N ASP A 376 9.02 -6.05 -3.04
CA ASP A 376 10.08 -5.05 -2.94
C ASP A 376 11.14 -5.25 -4.04
N TYR A 377 11.18 -6.44 -4.65
CA TYR A 377 12.14 -6.84 -5.66
C TYR A 377 11.49 -7.67 -6.76
N PHE A 378 11.91 -7.42 -8.01
CA PHE A 378 11.62 -8.32 -9.13
C PHE A 378 12.69 -8.21 -10.23
N GLU A 379 12.73 -9.20 -11.11
CA GLU A 379 13.62 -9.25 -12.25
C GLU A 379 12.84 -9.44 -13.54
N LEU A 380 13.28 -8.79 -14.61
CA LEU A 380 12.99 -9.23 -15.98
C LEU A 380 14.20 -9.99 -16.50
N ARG A 381 13.98 -11.20 -16.99
CA ARG A 381 15.00 -12.11 -17.47
C ARG A 381 14.75 -12.49 -18.93
N PHE A 382 15.82 -12.50 -19.70
CA PHE A 382 15.83 -12.79 -21.13
C PHE A 382 16.88 -13.87 -21.42
N GLU A 383 16.83 -14.45 -22.62
CA GLU A 383 17.81 -15.45 -23.05
C GLU A 383 19.24 -14.88 -23.02
N ASP A 384 19.41 -13.67 -23.56
CA ASP A 384 20.63 -12.89 -23.39
C ASP A 384 20.65 -12.25 -22.01
N GLN A 385 21.46 -12.82 -21.11
CA GLN A 385 21.57 -12.37 -19.73
C GLN A 385 22.03 -10.91 -19.59
N ASN A 386 22.68 -10.34 -20.61
CA ASN A 386 23.07 -8.93 -20.61
C ASN A 386 21.85 -7.98 -20.69
N GLN A 387 20.68 -8.49 -21.08
CA GLN A 387 19.43 -7.73 -21.14
C GLN A 387 18.63 -7.82 -19.85
N ASN A 388 19.05 -8.66 -18.88
CA ASN A 388 18.35 -8.82 -17.62
C ASN A 388 18.30 -7.50 -16.84
N LYS A 389 17.15 -7.21 -16.24
CA LYS A 389 16.93 -6.00 -15.44
C LYS A 389 16.45 -6.39 -14.06
N LYS A 390 17.02 -5.75 -13.04
CA LYS A 390 16.63 -5.93 -11.64
C LYS A 390 16.03 -4.64 -11.11
N PHE A 391 14.92 -4.75 -10.39
CA PHE A 391 14.19 -3.62 -9.85
C PHE A 391 14.07 -3.78 -8.35
N PHE A 392 14.40 -2.72 -7.61
CA PHE A 392 14.33 -2.67 -6.16
C PHE A 392 13.46 -1.47 -5.76
N HIS A 393 12.60 -1.67 -4.78
CA HIS A 393 11.77 -0.62 -4.20
C HIS A 393 11.79 -0.77 -2.67
N THR A 394 11.65 0.36 -1.99
CA THR A 394 11.52 0.33 -0.53
C THR A 394 10.12 -0.16 -0.14
N PHE A 395 10.07 -1.15 0.77
CA PHE A 395 8.83 -1.64 1.36
C PHE A 395 8.62 -0.99 2.73
N ALA A 396 7.59 -0.16 2.83
CA ALA A 396 7.36 0.63 4.03
C ALA A 396 6.58 -0.16 5.10
N GLY A 397 7.25 -0.39 6.23
CA GLY A 397 6.68 -1.06 7.39
C GLY A 397 6.10 -2.42 7.03
N ASP A 398 4.80 -2.58 7.25
CA ASP A 398 4.06 -3.81 6.98
C ASP A 398 3.32 -3.82 5.63
N GLY A 399 3.47 -2.75 4.84
CA GLY A 399 2.79 -2.51 3.56
C GLY A 399 1.38 -1.93 3.69
N LEU A 400 0.83 -1.90 4.91
CA LEU A 400 -0.54 -1.42 5.19
C LEU A 400 -0.67 0.10 4.96
N ARG A 401 0.42 0.84 5.10
CA ARG A 401 0.41 2.29 4.92
C ARG A 401 0.00 2.71 3.50
N TYR A 402 0.28 1.89 2.48
CA TYR A 402 -0.07 2.20 1.09
C TYR A 402 -1.58 2.16 0.88
N GLU A 403 -2.26 1.10 1.33
CA GLU A 403 -3.71 0.96 1.20
C GLU A 403 -4.47 1.93 2.12
N ILE A 404 -3.95 2.23 3.31
CA ILE A 404 -4.53 3.26 4.19
C ILE A 404 -4.44 4.63 3.52
N LYS A 405 -3.28 4.99 2.95
CA LYS A 405 -3.09 6.25 2.24
C LYS A 405 -4.08 6.38 1.07
N ASP A 406 -4.17 5.34 0.24
CA ASP A 406 -5.05 5.30 -0.91
C ASP A 406 -6.52 5.42 -0.48
N PHE A 407 -6.94 4.72 0.58
CA PHE A 407 -8.29 4.81 1.14
C PHE A 407 -8.63 6.19 1.70
N VAL A 408 -7.75 6.79 2.49
CA VAL A 408 -7.93 8.14 3.04
C VAL A 408 -7.98 9.17 1.89
N THR A 409 -7.14 9.02 0.88
CA THR A 409 -7.14 9.89 -0.30
C THR A 409 -8.45 9.78 -1.06
N ALA A 410 -8.99 8.57 -1.23
CA ALA A 410 -10.28 8.35 -1.88
C ALA A 410 -11.44 9.05 -1.14
N ILE A 411 -11.42 9.05 0.20
CA ILE A 411 -12.44 9.72 1.02
C ILE A 411 -12.35 11.24 0.86
N LEU A 412 -11.14 11.80 0.89
CA LEU A 412 -10.94 13.25 0.95
C LEU A 412 -10.97 13.94 -0.42
N SER A 413 -10.70 13.21 -1.50
CA SER A 413 -10.59 13.81 -2.84
C SER A 413 -11.94 14.16 -3.48
N ASN A 414 -13.06 13.59 -3.03
CA ASN A 414 -14.43 13.84 -3.54
C ASN A 414 -14.59 13.74 -5.09
N GLU A 415 -13.58 13.20 -5.78
CA GLU A 415 -13.45 13.06 -7.23
C GLU A 415 -13.17 11.59 -7.59
N TYR A 416 -13.02 11.30 -8.88
CA TYR A 416 -12.74 9.96 -9.38
C TYR A 416 -11.44 9.40 -8.78
N PHE A 417 -11.57 8.39 -7.92
CA PHE A 417 -10.44 7.67 -7.34
C PHE A 417 -10.11 6.41 -8.14
N TYR A 418 -8.87 6.32 -8.63
CA TYR A 418 -8.39 5.12 -9.30
C TYR A 418 -8.13 4.00 -8.28
N SER A 419 -9.06 3.06 -8.16
CA SER A 419 -8.86 1.90 -7.29
C SER A 419 -7.78 0.97 -7.84
N LYS A 420 -6.79 0.62 -7.00
CA LYS A 420 -5.74 -0.35 -7.34
C LYS A 420 -6.28 -1.77 -7.48
N VAL A 421 -7.43 -2.09 -6.89
CA VAL A 421 -8.20 -3.31 -7.16
C VAL A 421 -9.63 -2.91 -7.54
N SER A 422 -9.99 -3.14 -8.79
CA SER A 422 -11.29 -2.72 -9.34
C SER A 422 -12.44 -3.57 -8.81
N LYS A 423 -13.67 -3.02 -8.86
CA LYS A 423 -14.92 -3.75 -8.63
C LYS A 423 -14.96 -5.04 -9.46
N LYS A 424 -14.63 -4.99 -10.76
CA LYS A 424 -14.60 -6.17 -11.65
C LYS A 424 -13.66 -7.26 -11.13
N GLU A 425 -12.47 -6.89 -10.66
CA GLU A 425 -11.50 -7.85 -10.12
C GLU A 425 -11.97 -8.47 -8.79
N ASN A 426 -12.45 -7.66 -7.84
CA ASN A 426 -12.93 -8.18 -6.55
C ASN A 426 -14.16 -9.08 -6.70
N VAL A 427 -15.12 -8.69 -7.55
CA VAL A 427 -16.28 -9.53 -7.87
C VAL A 427 -15.84 -10.85 -8.51
N LYS A 428 -14.88 -10.81 -9.45
CA LYS A 428 -14.38 -12.04 -10.08
C LYS A 428 -13.59 -12.93 -9.11
N MET A 429 -12.84 -12.35 -8.17
CA MET A 429 -12.20 -13.12 -7.09
C MET A 429 -13.22 -13.82 -6.20
N ALA A 430 -14.31 -13.13 -5.82
CA ALA A 430 -15.40 -13.73 -5.07
C ALA A 430 -16.11 -14.84 -5.87
N GLU A 431 -16.28 -14.68 -7.19
CA GLU A 431 -16.83 -15.71 -8.08
C GLU A 431 -15.95 -16.97 -8.13
N VAL A 432 -14.62 -16.83 -8.21
CA VAL A 432 -13.69 -17.99 -8.15
C VAL A 432 -13.80 -18.70 -6.80
N GLN A 433 -13.87 -17.93 -5.73
CA GLN A 433 -14.00 -18.45 -4.37
C GLN A 433 -15.34 -19.20 -4.19
N GLU A 434 -16.43 -18.65 -4.72
CA GLU A 434 -17.75 -19.28 -4.75
C GLU A 434 -17.76 -20.58 -5.56
N GLN A 435 -17.12 -20.59 -6.75
CA GLN A 435 -16.97 -21.81 -7.56
C GLN A 435 -16.25 -22.91 -6.78
N TYR A 436 -15.18 -22.56 -6.07
CA TYR A 436 -14.44 -23.51 -5.24
C TYR A 436 -15.29 -24.05 -4.08
N LEU A 437 -15.98 -23.18 -3.34
CA LEU A 437 -16.85 -23.58 -2.22
C LEU A 437 -18.04 -24.44 -2.65
N ASN A 438 -18.54 -24.22 -3.87
CA ASN A 438 -19.58 -25.04 -4.50
C ASN A 438 -19.05 -26.32 -5.18
N GLU A 439 -17.76 -26.62 -5.01
CA GLU A 439 -17.06 -27.79 -5.59
C GLU A 439 -17.14 -27.88 -7.14
N VAL A 440 -17.26 -26.73 -7.81
CA VAL A 440 -17.30 -26.66 -9.27
C VAL A 440 -15.91 -26.90 -9.84
N GLN A 441 -15.74 -27.93 -10.69
CA GLN A 441 -14.46 -28.32 -11.26
C GLN A 441 -13.38 -28.58 -10.19
N LEU A 442 -13.78 -29.21 -9.07
CA LEU A 442 -12.89 -29.56 -7.96
C LEU A 442 -12.58 -31.06 -7.96
N TRP A 443 -11.30 -31.39 -8.04
CA TRP A 443 -10.78 -32.75 -7.89
C TRP A 443 -10.03 -32.86 -6.55
N LYS A 444 -10.57 -33.68 -5.66
CA LYS A 444 -9.95 -34.00 -4.35
C LYS A 444 -8.95 -35.14 -4.57
N ILE A 445 -7.68 -34.92 -4.19
CA ILE A 445 -6.55 -35.85 -4.41
C ILE A 445 -6.04 -36.51 -3.14
#